data_AF-A0A2K4FWB9-F1
#
_entry.id   AF-A0A2K4FWB9-F1
#
_cell.length_a   1.000
_cell.length_b   1.000
_cell.length_c   1.000
_cell.angle_alpha   90.00
_cell.angle_beta   90.00
_cell.angle_gamma   90.00
#
_symmetry.space_group_name_H-M   'P 1'
#
loop_
_entity.id
_entity.type
_entity.pdbx_description
1 polymer ?
#
loop_
_entity_poly.entity_id
_entity_poly.type
_entity_poly.pdbx_seq_one_letter_code
_entity_poly.pdbx_strand_id
1 'polypeptide(L)'
;MHIEPNLVEAGKLWLSYVTAAGAGAYTLKLAAQAMGERGVFSLLARTVTATALVFSFFELLPHHPVGVSEVHLILGSTLFLLLGAAPAAVGLALGLLIQGLFFAPFDLPQYGMNVTTLLVPLFAVTALAKRIIAPNTPYVELSYRQALGLSTAFQGGIVAWVAFWAFYGQGFTAENALSILTFGSAYMTVVILEPLLDLAVLAGAKATHRLRGSTLLERRLYQAA
;
A
#
# COMPACT_ATOMS: atom_id res chain seq x y z
N MET A 1 -4.84 8.01 3.54
CA MET A 1 -5.86 7.06 4.03
C MET A 1 -6.01 7.34 5.49
N HIS A 2 -7.01 8.16 5.79
CA HIS A 2 -7.15 8.80 7.08
C HIS A 2 -8.37 8.18 7.74
N ILE A 3 -8.12 7.40 8.78
CA ILE A 3 -9.21 6.90 9.63
C ILE A 3 -9.81 8.11 10.34
N GLU A 4 -11.15 8.18 10.34
CA GLU A 4 -11.86 9.32 10.93
C GLU A 4 -11.44 9.56 12.39
N PRO A 5 -11.17 10.82 12.78
CA PRO A 5 -10.80 11.13 14.15
C PRO A 5 -11.83 10.59 15.17
N ASN A 6 -11.33 10.00 16.24
CA ASN A 6 -12.13 9.37 17.29
C ASN A 6 -12.90 8.11 16.87
N LEU A 7 -12.63 7.53 15.69
CA LEU A 7 -13.14 6.20 15.36
C LEU A 7 -12.72 5.18 16.42
N VAL A 8 -11.47 5.26 16.88
CA VAL A 8 -10.92 4.46 17.99
C VAL A 8 -10.57 5.38 19.14
N GLU A 9 -11.19 5.15 20.30
CA GLU A 9 -10.90 5.90 21.53
C GLU A 9 -9.45 5.73 21.99
N ALA A 10 -8.90 6.73 22.68
CA ALA A 10 -7.52 6.76 23.13
C ALA A 10 -7.10 5.51 23.93
N GLY A 11 -8.00 4.96 24.75
CA GLY A 11 -7.76 3.75 25.55
C GLY A 11 -7.58 2.47 24.72
N LYS A 12 -7.96 2.47 23.44
CA LYS A 12 -7.86 1.34 22.50
C LYS A 12 -6.70 1.50 21.50
N LEU A 13 -6.07 2.67 21.44
CA LEU A 13 -4.97 2.94 20.48
C LEU A 13 -3.73 2.06 20.69
N TRP A 14 -3.54 1.45 21.86
CA TRP A 14 -2.40 0.57 22.12
C TRP A 14 -2.28 -0.56 21.09
N LEU A 15 -3.40 -1.08 20.58
CA LEU A 15 -3.41 -2.14 19.57
C LEU A 15 -2.81 -1.63 18.25
N SER A 16 -2.99 -0.35 17.93
CA SER A 16 -2.38 0.28 16.76
C SER A 16 -0.85 0.30 16.87
N TYR A 17 -0.31 0.55 18.07
CA TYR A 17 1.14 0.52 18.28
C TYR A 17 1.71 -0.89 18.20
N VAL A 18 1.01 -1.88 18.75
CA VAL A 18 1.43 -3.29 18.68
C VAL A 18 1.43 -3.79 17.23
N THR A 19 0.36 -3.52 16.48
CA THR A 19 0.26 -3.91 15.07
C THR A 19 1.26 -3.15 14.20
N ALA A 20 1.46 -1.85 14.45
CA ALA A 20 2.48 -1.05 13.75
C ALA A 20 3.90 -1.52 14.05
N ALA A 21 4.21 -1.90 15.30
CA ALA A 21 5.49 -2.48 15.65
C ALA A 21 5.72 -3.82 14.93
N GLY A 22 4.71 -4.68 14.85
CA GLY A 22 4.77 -5.92 14.08
C GLY A 22 4.98 -5.70 12.59
N ALA A 23 4.21 -4.79 11.99
CA ALA A 23 4.35 -4.42 10.58
C ALA A 23 5.71 -3.76 10.29
N GLY A 24 6.19 -2.92 11.20
CA GLY A 24 7.52 -2.29 11.15
C GLY A 24 8.64 -3.32 11.22
N ALA A 25 8.58 -4.26 12.17
CA ALA A 25 9.56 -5.34 12.29
C ALA A 25 9.60 -6.21 11.03
N TYR A 26 8.44 -6.52 10.44
CA TYR A 26 8.38 -7.25 9.17
C TYR A 26 8.95 -6.42 8.01
N THR A 27 8.69 -5.12 7.97
CA THR A 27 9.28 -4.20 6.99
C THR A 27 10.81 -4.17 7.10
N LEU A 28 11.36 -4.11 8.32
CA LEU A 28 12.79 -4.17 8.57
C LEU A 28 13.40 -5.50 8.11
N LYS A 29 12.69 -6.62 8.32
CA LYS A 29 13.10 -7.93 7.79
C LYS A 29 13.16 -7.91 6.26
N LEU A 30 12.14 -7.37 5.59
CA LEU A 30 12.15 -7.24 4.13
C LEU A 30 13.27 -6.32 3.63
N ALA A 31 13.55 -5.23 4.34
CA ALA A 31 14.65 -4.32 4.03
C ALA A 31 16.02 -5.00 4.17
N ALA A 32 16.24 -5.80 5.22
CA ALA A 32 17.46 -6.56 5.40
C ALA A 32 17.66 -7.59 4.27
N GLN A 33 16.59 -8.27 3.84
CA GLN A 33 16.64 -9.18 2.68
C GLN A 33 16.98 -8.43 1.39
N ALA A 34 16.30 -7.32 1.11
CA ALA A 34 16.55 -6.50 -0.08
C ALA A 34 17.98 -5.93 -0.11
N MET A 35 18.53 -5.58 1.05
CA MET A 35 19.92 -5.13 1.19
C MET A 35 20.93 -6.23 0.87
N GLY A 36 20.67 -7.47 1.31
CA GLY A 36 21.49 -8.63 0.96
C GLY A 36 21.44 -8.98 -0.53
N GLU A 37 20.28 -8.79 -1.17
CA GLU A 37 20.10 -9.11 -2.60
C GLU A 37 20.69 -8.05 -3.54
N ARG A 38 20.64 -6.76 -3.17
CA ARG A 38 20.96 -5.64 -4.10
C ARG A 38 21.81 -4.51 -3.52
N GLY A 39 22.23 -4.64 -2.27
CA GLY A 39 22.99 -3.62 -1.58
C GLY A 39 22.14 -2.45 -1.08
N VAL A 40 22.71 -1.71 -0.14
CA VAL A 40 22.05 -0.60 0.55
C VAL A 40 21.68 0.57 -0.38
N PHE A 41 22.50 0.84 -1.41
CA PHE A 41 22.25 1.96 -2.33
C PHE A 41 20.99 1.75 -3.18
N SER A 42 20.75 0.53 -3.67
CA SER A 42 19.52 0.21 -4.42
C SER A 42 18.28 0.36 -3.53
N LEU A 43 18.36 -0.17 -2.29
CA LEU A 43 17.28 -0.04 -1.31
C LEU A 43 16.96 1.43 -1.04
N LEU A 44 17.96 2.26 -0.72
CA LEU A 44 17.78 3.68 -0.42
C LEU A 44 17.15 4.43 -1.59
N ALA A 45 17.69 4.26 -2.80
CA ALA A 45 17.18 4.99 -3.97
C ALA A 45 15.72 4.62 -4.30
N ARG A 46 15.37 3.33 -4.18
CA ARG A 46 13.99 2.85 -4.38
C ARG A 46 13.06 3.34 -3.27
N THR A 47 13.52 3.39 -2.03
CA THR A 47 12.74 3.91 -0.90
C THR A 47 12.47 5.39 -1.02
N VAL A 48 13.47 6.20 -1.41
CA VAL A 48 13.28 7.64 -1.67
C VAL A 48 12.26 7.83 -2.79
N THR A 49 12.40 7.08 -3.88
CA THR A 49 11.45 7.10 -5.00
C THR A 49 10.04 6.73 -4.54
N ALA A 50 9.89 5.64 -3.78
CA ALA A 50 8.60 5.19 -3.25
C ALA A 50 7.97 6.24 -2.33
N THR A 51 8.77 6.84 -1.44
CA THR A 51 8.32 7.88 -0.51
C THR A 51 7.80 9.10 -1.26
N ALA A 52 8.56 9.58 -2.26
CA ALA A 52 8.16 10.72 -3.09
C ALA A 52 6.88 10.45 -3.89
N LEU A 53 6.75 9.24 -4.45
CA LEU A 53 5.54 8.82 -5.18
C LEU A 53 4.34 8.72 -4.23
N VAL A 54 4.46 8.03 -3.11
CA VAL A 54 3.38 7.91 -2.11
C VAL A 54 2.91 9.28 -1.64
N PHE A 55 3.85 10.15 -1.26
CA PHE A 55 3.53 11.50 -0.83
C PHE A 55 2.79 12.26 -1.94
N SER A 56 3.27 12.17 -3.19
CA SER A 56 2.59 12.78 -4.35
C SER A 56 1.19 12.20 -4.57
N PHE A 57 1.00 10.89 -4.38
CA PHE A 57 -0.29 10.23 -4.55
C PHE A 57 -1.29 10.71 -3.50
N PHE A 58 -0.86 10.86 -2.25
CA PHE A 58 -1.72 11.37 -1.19
C PHE A 58 -2.11 12.84 -1.38
N GLU A 59 -1.19 13.69 -1.85
CA GLU A 59 -1.45 15.13 -1.99
C GLU A 59 -2.12 15.51 -3.33
N LEU A 60 -1.87 14.77 -4.41
CA LEU A 60 -2.28 15.17 -5.76
C LEU A 60 -3.38 14.30 -6.36
N LEU A 61 -3.48 13.01 -5.99
CA LEU A 61 -4.51 12.14 -6.56
C LEU A 61 -5.83 12.28 -5.79
N PRO A 62 -6.97 11.96 -6.43
CA PRO A 62 -8.27 12.07 -5.79
C PRO A 62 -8.34 11.27 -4.49
N HIS A 63 -8.76 11.94 -3.42
CA HIS A 63 -9.09 11.34 -2.14
C HIS A 63 -10.33 12.00 -1.55
N HIS A 64 -11.22 11.21 -0.94
CA HIS A 64 -12.49 11.70 -0.41
C HIS A 64 -12.88 10.97 0.88
N PRO A 65 -13.40 11.67 1.91
CA PRO A 65 -13.95 11.05 3.10
C PRO A 65 -15.24 10.29 2.78
N VAL A 66 -15.30 9.02 3.18
CA VAL A 66 -16.47 8.16 2.97
C VAL A 66 -16.67 7.25 4.18
N GLY A 67 -17.66 7.57 5.01
CA GLY A 67 -18.02 6.72 6.14
C GLY A 67 -16.97 6.73 7.24
N VAL A 68 -16.21 5.64 7.39
CA VAL A 68 -15.25 5.42 8.49
C VAL A 68 -13.81 5.84 8.18
N SER A 69 -13.51 6.16 6.92
CA SER A 69 -12.16 6.51 6.46
C SER A 69 -12.20 7.21 5.09
N GLU A 70 -11.05 7.70 4.64
CA GLU A 70 -10.90 8.33 3.33
C GLU A 70 -10.45 7.35 2.24
N VAL A 71 -11.19 7.35 1.13
CA VAL A 71 -10.82 6.61 -0.08
C VAL A 71 -9.67 7.31 -0.76
N HIS A 72 -8.60 6.58 -1.04
CA HIS A 72 -7.42 7.10 -1.73
C HIS A 72 -7.04 6.20 -2.91
N LEU A 73 -6.57 6.83 -3.98
CA LEU A 73 -5.84 6.14 -5.04
C LEU A 73 -4.35 6.05 -4.66
N ILE A 74 -3.93 4.94 -4.04
CA ILE A 74 -2.60 4.79 -3.43
C ILE A 74 -1.60 4.10 -4.35
N LEU A 75 -2.07 3.31 -5.34
CA LEU A 75 -1.20 2.61 -6.29
C LEU A 75 -0.20 1.66 -5.58
N GLY A 76 -0.63 1.03 -4.49
CA GLY A 76 0.22 0.19 -3.65
C GLY A 76 0.72 -1.08 -4.36
N SER A 77 -0.12 -1.71 -5.18
CA SER A 77 0.29 -2.81 -6.06
C SER A 77 1.32 -2.34 -7.09
N THR A 78 1.12 -1.15 -7.68
CA THR A 78 2.08 -0.55 -8.62
C THR A 78 3.44 -0.34 -7.97
N LEU A 79 3.48 0.24 -6.76
CA LEU A 79 4.71 0.47 -6.01
C LEU A 79 5.42 -0.85 -5.72
N PHE A 80 4.69 -1.89 -5.33
CA PHE A 80 5.25 -3.23 -5.16
C PHE A 80 5.85 -3.77 -6.47
N LEU A 81 5.15 -3.65 -7.59
CA LEU A 81 5.60 -4.19 -8.88
C LEU A 81 6.84 -3.43 -9.40
N LEU A 82 6.86 -2.11 -9.27
CA LEU A 82 7.97 -1.28 -9.76
C LEU A 82 9.16 -1.27 -8.81
N LEU A 83 8.90 -1.14 -7.51
CA LEU A 83 9.89 -0.82 -6.49
C LEU A 83 10.04 -1.91 -5.44
N GLY A 84 9.34 -3.04 -5.54
CA GLY A 84 9.51 -4.19 -4.65
C GLY A 84 8.88 -3.98 -3.26
N ALA A 85 8.76 -5.07 -2.50
CA ALA A 85 8.03 -5.05 -1.22
C ALA A 85 8.67 -4.14 -0.17
N ALA A 86 9.99 -4.21 0.03
CA ALA A 86 10.65 -3.42 1.08
C ALA A 86 10.61 -1.91 0.80
N PRO A 87 11.00 -1.42 -0.39
CA PRO A 87 10.92 0.00 -0.69
C PRO A 87 9.49 0.53 -0.71
N ALA A 88 8.53 -0.23 -1.22
CA ALA A 88 7.11 0.14 -1.18
C ALA A 88 6.60 0.27 0.26
N ALA A 89 6.93 -0.67 1.14
CA ALA A 89 6.52 -0.64 2.55
C ALA A 89 7.13 0.58 3.28
N VAL A 90 8.43 0.80 3.14
CA VAL A 90 9.08 1.96 3.77
C VAL A 90 8.55 3.27 3.18
N GLY A 91 8.35 3.33 1.86
CA GLY A 91 7.79 4.49 1.19
C GLY A 91 6.36 4.84 1.62
N LEU A 92 5.50 3.83 1.80
CA LEU A 92 4.14 4.02 2.32
C LEU A 92 4.15 4.60 3.74
N ALA A 93 5.01 4.05 4.61
CA ALA A 93 5.14 4.54 5.97
C ALA A 93 5.69 5.97 6.01
N LEU A 94 6.80 6.25 5.31
CA LEU A 94 7.42 7.57 5.30
C LEU A 94 6.55 8.62 4.60
N GLY A 95 5.92 8.29 3.48
CA GLY A 95 5.02 9.21 2.78
C GLY A 95 3.84 9.61 3.64
N LEU A 96 3.22 8.64 4.32
CA LEU A 96 2.15 8.90 5.29
C LEU A 96 2.64 9.73 6.48
N LEU A 97 3.85 9.46 7.00
CA LEU A 97 4.41 10.22 8.11
C LEU A 97 4.69 11.67 7.73
N ILE A 98 5.27 11.91 6.55
CA ILE A 98 5.54 13.26 6.03
C ILE A 98 4.22 14.01 5.86
N GLN A 99 3.21 13.38 5.25
CA GLN A 99 1.88 13.97 5.15
C GLN A 99 1.32 14.33 6.53
N GLY A 100 1.38 13.41 7.50
CA GLY A 100 0.93 13.65 8.86
C GLY A 100 1.70 14.79 9.56
N LEU A 101 3.00 14.93 9.35
CA LEU A 101 3.79 15.98 9.99
C LEU A 101 3.53 17.39 9.44
N PHE A 102 3.24 17.51 8.14
CA PHE A 102 3.19 18.81 7.46
C PHE A 102 1.80 19.24 6.96
N PHE A 103 0.90 18.30 6.67
CA PHE A 103 -0.39 18.57 6.02
C PHE A 103 -1.59 18.10 6.87
N ALA A 104 -1.45 16.97 7.58
CA ALA A 104 -2.50 16.41 8.43
C ALA A 104 -2.02 16.04 9.86
N PRO A 105 -1.57 17.01 10.70
CA PRO A 105 -1.09 16.72 12.06
C PRO A 105 -2.10 16.00 12.96
N PHE A 106 -3.39 16.19 12.69
CA PHE A 106 -4.47 15.53 13.41
C PHE A 106 -4.47 14.00 13.23
N ASP A 107 -3.80 13.46 12.21
CA ASP A 107 -3.68 12.02 11.97
C ASP A 107 -2.52 11.36 12.71
N LEU A 108 -1.58 12.13 13.26
CA LEU A 108 -0.41 11.58 13.96
C LEU A 108 -0.79 10.65 15.13
N PRO A 109 -1.81 10.94 15.97
CA PRO A 109 -2.28 9.99 16.99
C PRO A 109 -2.75 8.66 16.40
N GLN A 110 -3.27 8.68 15.17
CA GLN A 110 -3.82 7.52 14.46
C GLN A 110 -2.81 6.85 13.52
N TYR A 111 -1.59 7.37 13.44
CA TYR A 111 -0.58 6.93 12.48
C TYR A 111 -0.36 5.41 12.50
N GLY A 112 -0.37 4.78 13.68
CA GLY A 112 -0.24 3.32 13.80
C GLY A 112 -1.34 2.55 13.07
N MET A 113 -2.59 3.03 13.13
CA MET A 113 -3.70 2.44 12.41
C MET A 113 -3.56 2.72 10.91
N ASN A 114 -3.34 3.98 10.53
CA ASN A 114 -3.24 4.38 9.12
C ASN A 114 -2.09 3.63 8.41
N VAL A 115 -0.91 3.53 9.04
CA VAL A 115 0.25 2.82 8.45
C VAL A 115 -0.01 1.33 8.32
N THR A 116 -0.63 0.69 9.32
CA THR A 116 -0.92 -0.76 9.23
C THR A 116 -1.98 -1.07 8.18
N THR A 117 -2.92 -0.15 7.96
CA THR A 117 -3.92 -0.25 6.89
C THR A 117 -3.30 -0.21 5.49
N LEU A 118 -2.06 0.29 5.35
CA LEU A 118 -1.29 0.23 4.12
C LEU A 118 -0.35 -0.98 4.07
N LEU A 119 0.38 -1.23 5.16
CA LEU A 119 1.44 -2.23 5.17
C LEU A 119 0.91 -3.66 5.20
N VAL A 120 -0.14 -3.93 5.96
CA VAL A 120 -0.66 -5.31 6.07
C VAL A 120 -1.23 -5.80 4.74
N PRO A 121 -2.03 -5.01 4.01
CA PRO A 121 -2.45 -5.37 2.64
C PRO A 121 -1.28 -5.52 1.68
N LEU A 122 -0.25 -4.66 1.76
CA LEU A 122 0.95 -4.79 0.94
C LEU A 122 1.68 -6.13 1.18
N PHE A 123 1.75 -6.59 2.43
CA PHE A 123 2.34 -7.91 2.76
C PHE A 123 1.48 -9.05 2.22
N ALA A 124 0.15 -8.92 2.27
CA ALA A 124 -0.76 -9.87 1.65
C ALA A 124 -0.55 -9.96 0.13
N VAL A 125 -0.42 -8.82 -0.56
CA VAL A 125 -0.07 -8.75 -1.98
C VAL A 125 1.26 -9.42 -2.25
N THR A 126 2.28 -9.14 -1.43
CA THR A 126 3.62 -9.75 -1.57
C THR A 126 3.58 -11.27 -1.46
N ALA A 127 2.77 -11.81 -0.54
CA ALA A 127 2.56 -13.24 -0.39
C ALA A 127 1.76 -13.84 -1.56
N LEU A 128 0.71 -13.14 -2.00
CA LEU A 128 -0.20 -13.60 -3.06
C LEU A 128 0.45 -13.53 -4.45
N ALA A 129 1.33 -12.56 -4.69
CA ALA A 129 2.09 -12.42 -5.93
C ALA A 129 2.89 -13.69 -6.26
N LYS A 130 3.37 -14.41 -5.26
CA LYS A 130 4.08 -15.70 -5.44
C LYS A 130 3.16 -16.82 -5.95
N ARG A 131 1.85 -16.69 -5.79
CA ARG A 131 0.84 -17.66 -6.24
C ARG A 131 0.18 -17.24 -7.55
N ILE A 132 -0.02 -15.94 -7.76
CA ILE A 132 -0.68 -15.38 -8.96
C ILE A 132 0.29 -15.27 -10.15
N ILE A 133 1.57 -14.96 -9.87
CA ILE A 133 2.57 -14.68 -10.91
C ILE A 133 3.54 -15.85 -10.96
N ALA A 134 3.56 -16.56 -12.10
CA ALA A 134 4.49 -17.65 -12.32
C ALA A 134 5.95 -17.17 -12.17
N PRO A 135 6.88 -18.01 -11.68
CA PRO A 135 8.27 -17.62 -11.48
C PRO A 135 8.93 -17.03 -12.73
N ASN A 136 8.61 -17.59 -13.90
CA ASN A 136 9.19 -17.19 -15.18
C ASN A 136 8.53 -15.97 -15.85
N THR A 137 7.57 -15.31 -15.17
CA THR A 137 6.87 -14.14 -15.71
C THR A 137 7.45 -12.85 -15.11
N PRO A 138 8.10 -11.99 -15.92
CA PRO A 138 8.49 -10.65 -15.47
C PRO A 138 7.24 -9.76 -15.33
N TYR A 139 7.29 -8.76 -14.45
CA TYR A 139 6.08 -7.97 -14.15
C TYR A 139 5.58 -7.12 -15.33
N VAL A 140 6.45 -6.72 -16.26
CA VAL A 140 6.04 -6.07 -17.52
C VAL A 140 5.20 -6.96 -18.44
N GLU A 141 5.06 -8.26 -18.14
CA GLU A 141 4.26 -9.23 -18.89
C GLU A 141 3.03 -9.71 -18.11
N LEU A 142 2.65 -9.02 -17.02
CA LEU A 142 1.44 -9.38 -16.30
C LEU A 142 0.20 -9.21 -17.18
N SER A 143 -0.65 -10.23 -17.14
CA SER A 143 -1.99 -10.16 -17.72
C SER A 143 -2.89 -9.26 -16.88
N TYR A 144 -3.98 -8.77 -17.49
CA TYR A 144 -5.01 -7.99 -16.78
C TYR A 144 -5.55 -8.73 -15.55
N ARG A 145 -5.79 -10.04 -15.64
CA ARG A 145 -6.29 -10.83 -14.51
C ARG A 145 -5.32 -10.87 -13.35
N GLN A 146 -4.01 -10.92 -13.62
CA GLN A 146 -2.99 -10.90 -12.58
C GLN A 146 -2.90 -9.52 -11.92
N ALA A 147 -2.88 -8.44 -12.71
CA ALA A 147 -2.90 -7.07 -12.18
C ALA A 147 -4.16 -6.81 -11.33
N LEU A 148 -5.34 -7.16 -11.86
CA LEU A 148 -6.61 -7.06 -11.14
C LEU A 148 -6.57 -7.85 -9.83
N GLY A 149 -6.05 -9.08 -9.83
CA GLY A 149 -5.92 -9.89 -8.62
C GLY A 149 -5.04 -9.24 -7.54
N LEU A 150 -3.91 -8.63 -7.93
CA LEU A 150 -3.03 -7.94 -6.98
C LEU A 150 -3.64 -6.65 -6.44
N SER A 151 -4.21 -5.82 -7.31
CA SER A 151 -4.89 -4.59 -6.88
C SER A 151 -6.10 -4.91 -6.01
N THR A 152 -6.91 -5.91 -6.37
CA THR A 152 -8.05 -6.35 -5.53
C THR A 152 -7.59 -6.84 -4.16
N ALA A 153 -6.47 -7.57 -4.09
CA ALA A 153 -5.91 -8.00 -2.81
C ALA A 153 -5.44 -6.82 -1.95
N PHE A 154 -4.85 -5.79 -2.56
CA PHE A 154 -4.43 -4.58 -1.86
C PHE A 154 -5.64 -3.79 -1.34
N GLN A 155 -6.57 -3.45 -2.24
CA GLN A 155 -7.74 -2.63 -1.95
C GLN A 155 -8.73 -3.35 -1.01
N GLY A 156 -8.99 -4.63 -1.27
CA GLY A 156 -9.80 -5.47 -0.37
C GLY A 156 -9.15 -5.63 1.00
N GLY A 157 -7.82 -5.70 1.05
CA GLY A 157 -7.07 -5.68 2.30
C GLY A 157 -7.23 -4.36 3.06
N ILE A 158 -7.19 -3.22 2.36
CA ILE A 158 -7.46 -1.89 2.96
C ILE A 158 -8.86 -1.89 3.58
N VAL A 159 -9.89 -2.26 2.81
CA VAL A 159 -11.27 -2.28 3.28
C VAL A 159 -11.44 -3.19 4.49
N ALA A 160 -10.86 -4.39 4.45
CA ALA A 160 -10.90 -5.33 5.58
C ALA A 160 -10.20 -4.78 6.84
N TRP A 161 -9.06 -4.11 6.67
CA TRP A 161 -8.30 -3.57 7.79
C TRP A 161 -8.94 -2.31 8.39
N VAL A 162 -9.57 -1.46 7.57
CA VAL A 162 -10.42 -0.35 8.05
C VAL A 162 -11.65 -0.88 8.77
N ALA A 163 -12.33 -1.90 8.22
CA ALA A 163 -13.47 -2.53 8.87
C ALA A 163 -13.10 -3.09 10.25
N PHE A 164 -11.92 -3.72 10.36
CA PHE A 164 -11.38 -4.18 11.64
C PHE A 164 -11.25 -3.03 12.64
N TRP A 165 -10.63 -1.90 12.27
CA TRP A 165 -10.48 -0.75 13.15
C TRP A 165 -11.83 -0.12 13.53
N ALA A 166 -12.75 -0.02 12.57
CA ALA A 166 -14.09 0.51 12.79
C ALA A 166 -14.89 -0.35 13.78
N PHE A 167 -14.89 -1.68 13.62
CA PHE A 167 -15.54 -2.57 14.58
C PHE A 167 -14.86 -2.57 15.95
N TYR A 168 -13.52 -2.49 15.99
CA TYR A 168 -12.77 -2.41 17.24
C TYR A 168 -13.05 -1.11 18.01
N GLY A 169 -13.14 0.01 17.29
CA GLY A 169 -13.41 1.33 17.82
C GLY A 169 -14.85 1.50 18.28
N GLN A 170 -15.79 1.38 17.34
CA GLN A 170 -17.21 1.73 17.49
C GLN A 170 -18.14 0.52 17.75
N GLY A 171 -17.61 -0.70 17.73
CA GLY A 171 -18.40 -1.92 18.00
C GLY A 171 -19.24 -2.40 16.81
N PHE A 172 -19.93 -3.53 17.01
CA PHE A 172 -20.76 -4.17 15.98
C PHE A 172 -22.19 -3.63 16.01
N THR A 173 -22.39 -2.42 15.48
CA THR A 173 -23.71 -1.79 15.33
C THR A 173 -24.15 -1.77 13.87
N ALA A 174 -25.46 -1.68 13.62
CA ALA A 174 -25.99 -1.57 12.26
C ALA A 174 -25.49 -0.29 11.55
N GLU A 175 -25.41 0.82 12.27
CA GLU A 175 -24.88 2.09 11.75
C GLU A 175 -23.41 1.98 11.33
N ASN A 176 -22.56 1.39 12.20
CA ASN A 176 -21.14 1.21 11.87
C ASN A 176 -20.96 0.25 10.69
N ALA A 177 -21.73 -0.84 10.64
CA ALA A 177 -21.70 -1.78 9.51
C ALA A 177 -22.10 -1.11 8.19
N LEU A 178 -23.10 -0.21 8.20
CA LEU A 178 -23.49 0.57 7.02
C LEU A 178 -22.40 1.56 6.60
N SER A 179 -21.73 2.21 7.56
CA SER A 179 -20.62 3.12 7.29
C SER A 179 -19.43 2.40 6.64
N ILE A 180 -19.06 1.22 7.16
CA ILE A 180 -18.05 0.33 6.58
C ILE A 180 -18.46 -0.13 5.17
N LEU A 181 -19.73 -0.51 4.98
CA LEU A 181 -20.24 -0.94 3.67
C LEU A 181 -20.16 0.20 2.65
N THR A 182 -20.51 1.42 3.06
CA THR A 182 -20.42 2.62 2.22
C THR A 182 -18.97 2.87 1.81
N PHE A 183 -18.03 2.84 2.77
CA PHE A 183 -16.60 2.93 2.51
C PHE A 183 -16.12 1.84 1.52
N GLY A 184 -16.46 0.58 1.78
CA GLY A 184 -16.09 -0.54 0.93
C GLY A 184 -16.66 -0.43 -0.50
N SER A 185 -17.89 0.08 -0.64
CA SER A 185 -18.51 0.31 -1.94
C SER A 185 -17.80 1.40 -2.75
N ALA A 186 -17.33 2.48 -2.09
CA ALA A 186 -16.56 3.53 -2.74
C ALA A 186 -15.17 3.02 -3.19
N TYR A 187 -14.56 2.10 -2.43
CA TYR A 187 -13.31 1.45 -2.84
C TYR A 187 -13.44 0.56 -4.08
N MET A 188 -14.66 0.12 -4.45
CA MET A 188 -14.86 -0.64 -5.70
C MET A 188 -14.50 0.20 -6.94
N THR A 189 -14.66 1.52 -6.88
CA THR A 189 -14.20 2.42 -7.95
C THR A 189 -12.69 2.36 -8.10
N VAL A 190 -11.95 2.33 -6.99
CA VAL A 190 -10.49 2.18 -7.00
C VAL A 190 -10.07 0.81 -7.55
N VAL A 191 -10.75 -0.27 -7.14
CA VAL A 191 -10.51 -1.63 -7.66
C VAL A 191 -10.70 -1.73 -9.18
N ILE A 192 -11.58 -0.92 -9.76
CA ILE A 192 -11.80 -0.89 -11.21
C ILE A 192 -10.73 -0.06 -11.92
N LEU A 193 -10.36 1.10 -11.37
CA LEU A 193 -9.46 2.05 -12.02
C LEU A 193 -7.98 1.67 -11.88
N GLU A 194 -7.55 1.25 -10.68
CA GLU A 194 -6.15 1.00 -10.36
C GLU A 194 -5.50 -0.09 -11.24
N PRO A 195 -6.13 -1.25 -11.55
CA PRO A 195 -5.56 -2.24 -12.46
C PRO A 195 -5.27 -1.70 -13.86
N LEU A 196 -6.08 -0.75 -14.35
CA LEU A 196 -5.86 -0.12 -15.65
C LEU A 196 -4.63 0.78 -15.62
N LEU A 197 -4.45 1.52 -14.52
CA LEU A 197 -3.26 2.33 -14.28
C LEU A 197 -2.01 1.45 -14.11
N ASP A 198 -2.12 0.34 -13.37
CA ASP A 198 -1.05 -0.66 -13.22
C ASP A 198 -0.55 -1.13 -14.59
N LEU A 199 -1.47 -1.54 -15.47
CA LEU A 199 -1.11 -2.01 -16.80
C LEU A 199 -0.55 -0.90 -17.68
N ALA A 200 -1.09 0.32 -17.60
CA ALA A 200 -0.56 1.47 -18.35
C ALA A 200 0.88 1.78 -17.94
N VAL A 201 1.17 1.75 -16.63
CA VAL A 201 2.50 1.96 -16.08
C VAL A 201 3.45 0.83 -16.48
N LEU A 202 3.01 -0.43 -16.40
CA LEU A 202 3.80 -1.59 -16.83
C LEU A 202 4.05 -1.58 -18.35
N ALA A 203 3.08 -1.17 -19.16
CA ALA A 203 3.23 -1.00 -20.60
C ALA A 203 4.25 0.11 -20.93
N GLY A 204 4.20 1.23 -20.22
CA GLY A 204 5.22 2.28 -20.30
C GLY A 204 6.61 1.75 -19.96
N ALA A 205 6.73 1.02 -18.84
CA ALA A 205 7.99 0.39 -18.44
C ALA A 205 8.51 -0.61 -19.50
N LYS A 206 7.62 -1.38 -20.12
CA LYS A 206 7.94 -2.33 -21.20
C LYS A 206 8.48 -1.62 -22.44
N ALA A 207 7.87 -0.50 -22.84
CA ALA A 207 8.29 0.30 -23.98
C ALA A 207 9.68 0.94 -23.75
N THR A 208 10.04 1.22 -22.49
CA THR A 208 11.33 1.81 -22.13
C THR A 208 12.35 0.75 -21.69
N HIS A 209 12.99 0.06 -22.64
CA HIS A 209 14.05 -0.92 -22.33
C HIS A 209 15.30 -0.32 -21.65
N ARG A 210 15.46 1.01 -21.66
CA ARG A 210 16.61 1.73 -21.09
C ARG A 210 16.76 1.56 -19.58
N LEU A 211 15.69 1.19 -18.86
CA LEU A 211 15.71 1.03 -17.41
C LEU A 211 16.01 -0.42 -16.96
N ARG A 212 16.21 -1.34 -17.92
CA ARG A 212 16.54 -2.74 -17.63
C ARG A 212 17.91 -2.82 -16.93
N GLY A 213 17.94 -3.43 -15.75
CA GLY A 213 19.16 -3.53 -14.93
C GLY A 213 19.43 -2.30 -14.04
N SER A 214 18.53 -1.32 -14.03
CA SER A 214 18.64 -0.17 -13.12
C SER A 214 18.51 -0.60 -11.65
N THR A 215 19.31 0.02 -10.79
CA THR A 215 19.21 -0.13 -9.33
C THR A 215 17.98 0.56 -8.73
N LEU A 216 17.28 1.39 -9.53
CA LEU A 216 16.08 2.13 -9.15
C LEU A 216 14.78 1.31 -9.26
N LEU A 217 14.82 0.11 -9.84
CA LEU A 217 13.63 -0.70 -10.10
C LEU A 217 13.79 -2.14 -9.59
N GLU A 218 12.66 -2.82 -9.42
CA GLU A 218 12.58 -4.23 -9.09
C GLU A 218 13.12 -5.09 -10.25
N ARG A 219 13.97 -6.08 -9.95
CA ARG A 219 14.61 -6.95 -10.95
C ARG A 219 13.55 -7.76 -11.64
N ARG A 220 12.56 -8.24 -10.86
CA ARG A 220 11.43 -8.98 -11.39
C ARG A 220 10.53 -8.14 -12.31
N LEU A 221 10.72 -6.82 -12.37
CA LEU A 221 10.07 -5.99 -13.39
C LEU A 221 10.43 -6.43 -14.81
N TYR A 222 11.71 -6.71 -15.07
CA TYR A 222 12.24 -7.03 -16.41
C TYR A 222 12.85 -8.43 -16.54
N GLN A 223 12.94 -9.18 -15.45
CA GLN A 223 13.54 -10.52 -15.40
C GLN A 223 12.60 -11.48 -14.69
N ALA A 224 12.66 -12.76 -15.04
CA ALA A 224 12.05 -13.81 -14.24
C ALA A 224 12.67 -13.85 -12.82
N ALA A 225 11.91 -14.41 -11.85
CA ALA A 225 12.30 -14.46 -10.44
C ALA A 225 13.60 -15.24 -10.21
#